data_AF-A0A8S4FWK4-F1
#
_entry.id   AF-A0A8S4FWK4-F1
#
_cell.length_a   1.000
_cell.length_b   1.000
_cell.length_c   1.000
_cell.angle_alpha   90.00
_cell.angle_beta   90.00
_cell.angle_gamma   90.00
#
_symmetry.space_group_name_H-M   'P 1'
#
loop_
_entity.id
_entity.type
_entity.pdbx_description
1 polymer ?
#
loop_
_entity_poly.entity_id
_entity_poly.type
_entity_poly.pdbx_seq_one_letter_code
_entity_poly.pdbx_strand_id
1 'polypeptide(L)'
;MSFSRCGLRCVSVFRQLSNPGRVLPIARLTGNNSCSLQRQVQFQSYSSMFVAEERGSAYSPDYRVFFKDECGPISPLHDIPLWADRSAKLVNMVVEVPRWSNAKMEISLSEKLNPIKQDTKKGALRFVSNVFPHHGYIWNYGALPQTWENPHHIDPGTQAKGDNDPIDVIEIGTRVAARGDVYPVKILGTLALIDEGETDWKLLAIDARDANAAKMNDVADVETYYPGLLKATVEWFRLYKVPDGKPVNQFAFDGEAKNAEFAYKVIDEVHEFWKGLVNGATEANDISTLNVTVENSANKVERAVAAAALAAAPLPAVAQPIPATAQPIPATGESLSSSSAAQPIPATGESLSSSSSAQPIPATGESLSSSSAQPITATGESLSSSSSSSAQPIQATGETLSSSSSAQPIPATGESLPSYNTIQYKTLYLHQE
;
A
#
# COMPACT_ATOMS: atom_id res chain seq x y z
N MET A 1 64.42 -39.91 -13.05
CA MET A 1 64.58 -41.07 -12.12
C MET A 1 63.22 -41.43 -11.55
N SER A 2 62.98 -42.72 -11.31
CA SER A 2 61.83 -43.36 -10.64
C SER A 2 60.39 -42.96 -11.02
N PHE A 3 59.69 -43.89 -11.67
CA PHE A 3 58.23 -44.05 -11.58
C PHE A 3 57.85 -44.67 -10.22
N SER A 4 56.60 -44.52 -9.80
CA SER A 4 55.84 -45.63 -9.22
C SER A 4 54.33 -45.46 -9.39
N ARG A 5 53.75 -46.32 -10.25
CA ARG A 5 52.36 -46.74 -10.11
C ARG A 5 52.30 -47.84 -9.05
N CYS A 6 51.20 -47.96 -8.33
CA CYS A 6 50.76 -49.27 -7.87
C CYS A 6 49.23 -49.37 -7.95
N GLY A 7 48.76 -50.46 -8.53
CA GLY A 7 47.39 -50.90 -8.45
C GLY A 7 47.41 -52.42 -8.61
N LEU A 8 46.52 -53.12 -7.92
CA LEU A 8 46.35 -54.56 -8.11
C LEU A 8 44.90 -54.98 -7.95
N ARG A 9 44.48 -55.86 -8.86
CA ARG A 9 43.19 -56.53 -8.89
C ARG A 9 43.24 -57.76 -7.98
N CYS A 10 42.08 -58.26 -7.53
CA CYS A 10 41.78 -59.67 -7.73
C CYS A 10 40.27 -59.98 -7.74
N VAL A 11 39.91 -61.11 -8.37
CA VAL A 11 38.56 -61.64 -8.58
C VAL A 11 38.56 -63.12 -8.19
N SER A 12 37.57 -63.60 -7.44
CA SER A 12 37.26 -65.04 -7.23
C SER A 12 35.95 -65.16 -6.41
N VAL A 13 34.77 -65.49 -6.96
CA VAL A 13 34.24 -66.81 -7.42
C VAL A 13 33.29 -67.47 -6.40
N PHE A 14 32.23 -68.07 -6.96
CA PHE A 14 31.05 -68.73 -6.37
C PHE A 14 31.28 -69.76 -5.23
N ARG A 15 30.23 -69.93 -4.39
CA ARG A 15 29.69 -71.26 -4.04
C ARG A 15 28.20 -71.21 -3.63
N GLN A 16 27.38 -72.09 -4.22
CA GLN A 16 26.02 -72.43 -3.77
C GLN A 16 26.06 -73.63 -2.82
N LEU A 17 25.08 -73.73 -1.89
CA LEU A 17 24.46 -75.00 -1.45
C LEU A 17 23.02 -74.76 -0.96
N SER A 18 22.14 -75.74 -1.15
CA SER A 18 20.76 -75.82 -0.62
C SER A 18 20.70 -76.83 0.56
N ASN A 19 19.60 -77.19 1.24
CA ASN A 19 18.13 -77.03 1.09
C ASN A 19 17.53 -77.35 2.51
N PRO A 20 16.24 -77.74 2.76
CA PRO A 20 14.95 -77.50 2.08
C PRO A 20 13.79 -77.06 3.01
N GLY A 21 12.65 -76.65 2.41
CA GLY A 21 11.34 -77.26 2.76
C GLY A 21 10.31 -76.48 3.60
N ARG A 22 9.26 -75.96 2.92
CA ARG A 22 7.86 -76.39 3.15
C ARG A 22 6.95 -76.01 1.95
N VAL A 23 5.84 -76.73 1.80
CA VAL A 23 5.02 -76.78 0.58
C VAL A 23 3.72 -75.97 0.72
N LEU A 24 3.22 -75.51 -0.43
CA LEU A 24 1.99 -74.73 -0.68
C LEU A 24 0.69 -75.41 -0.19
N PRO A 25 -0.46 -74.70 -0.31
CA PRO A 25 -1.35 -75.10 -1.41
C PRO A 25 -1.74 -73.96 -2.37
N ILE A 26 -2.31 -74.37 -3.49
CA ILE A 26 -2.56 -73.60 -4.72
C ILE A 26 -3.96 -72.95 -4.69
N ALA A 27 -4.08 -71.71 -5.18
CA ALA A 27 -5.33 -71.12 -5.62
C ALA A 27 -5.24 -70.72 -7.10
N ARG A 28 -6.30 -70.98 -7.88
CA ARG A 28 -6.32 -70.80 -9.34
C ARG A 28 -6.53 -69.34 -9.73
N LEU A 29 -5.88 -68.93 -10.82
CA LEU A 29 -6.19 -67.70 -11.56
C LEU A 29 -7.35 -67.94 -12.54
N THR A 30 -8.41 -67.14 -12.42
CA THR A 30 -9.34 -66.81 -13.51
C THR A 30 -9.86 -65.38 -13.28
N GLY A 31 -9.59 -64.46 -14.20
CA GLY A 31 -10.06 -63.08 -14.09
C GLY A 31 -9.33 -62.14 -15.04
N ASN A 32 -9.90 -61.94 -16.22
CA ASN A 32 -9.50 -60.84 -17.10
C ASN A 32 -9.67 -59.51 -16.35
N ASN A 33 -8.66 -58.64 -16.40
CA ASN A 33 -8.88 -57.21 -16.27
C ASN A 33 -7.88 -56.45 -17.14
N SER A 34 -8.41 -55.57 -17.97
CA SER A 34 -7.66 -54.69 -18.87
C SER A 34 -6.74 -53.75 -18.09
N CYS A 35 -5.48 -53.66 -18.49
CA CYS A 35 -4.54 -52.70 -17.95
C CYS A 35 -4.90 -51.28 -18.45
N SER A 36 -5.66 -50.54 -17.65
CA SER A 36 -5.78 -49.08 -17.80
C SER A 36 -4.57 -48.42 -17.11
N LEU A 37 -3.64 -47.90 -17.92
CA LEU A 37 -2.57 -47.02 -17.44
C LEU A 37 -3.17 -45.67 -17.01
N GLN A 38 -3.75 -45.63 -15.81
CA GLN A 38 -4.00 -44.36 -15.12
C GLN A 38 -2.65 -43.75 -14.72
N ARG A 39 -2.15 -42.87 -15.60
CA ARG A 39 -1.06 -41.95 -15.29
C ARG A 39 -1.53 -41.04 -14.17
N GLN A 40 -1.25 -41.43 -12.92
CA GLN A 40 -1.40 -40.54 -11.77
C GLN A 40 -0.45 -39.35 -11.98
N VAL A 41 -1.00 -38.26 -12.51
CA VAL A 41 -0.35 -36.95 -12.44
C VAL A 41 -0.42 -36.55 -10.97
N GLN A 42 0.65 -36.85 -10.24
CA GLN A 42 0.88 -36.24 -8.94
C GLN A 42 1.04 -34.74 -9.19
N PHE A 43 -0.02 -33.97 -8.95
CA PHE A 43 0.10 -32.56 -8.67
C PHE A 43 0.88 -32.43 -7.37
N GLN A 44 2.21 -32.37 -7.48
CA GLN A 44 3.03 -31.83 -6.41
C GLN A 44 2.62 -30.37 -6.27
N SER A 45 1.86 -30.07 -5.20
CA SER A 45 1.67 -28.71 -4.72
C SER A 45 3.02 -28.23 -4.19
N TYR A 46 3.87 -27.76 -5.11
CA TYR A 46 4.98 -26.91 -4.77
C TYR A 46 4.38 -25.59 -4.29
N SER A 47 4.25 -25.45 -2.97
CA SER A 47 4.09 -24.15 -2.34
C SER A 47 5.39 -23.38 -2.56
N SER A 48 5.48 -22.65 -3.67
CA SER A 48 6.66 -21.92 -4.11
C SER A 48 7.19 -21.05 -2.98
N MET A 49 8.35 -21.42 -2.42
CA MET A 49 8.95 -20.71 -1.31
C MET A 49 9.75 -19.53 -1.84
N PHE A 50 9.24 -18.32 -1.62
CA PHE A 50 9.97 -17.08 -1.86
C PHE A 50 10.74 -16.69 -0.61
N VAL A 51 12.02 -16.33 -0.77
CA VAL A 51 12.93 -16.02 0.33
C VAL A 51 13.55 -14.65 0.12
N ALA A 52 13.39 -13.78 1.11
CA ALA A 52 14.07 -12.50 1.19
C ALA A 52 15.57 -12.66 1.46
N GLU A 53 16.40 -11.86 0.80
CA GLU A 53 17.83 -11.80 1.02
C GLU A 53 18.30 -10.35 1.15
N GLU A 54 18.69 -9.99 2.38
CA GLU A 54 19.20 -8.66 2.70
C GLU A 54 20.61 -8.42 2.15
N ARG A 55 20.91 -7.16 1.85
CA ARG A 55 22.16 -6.62 1.32
C ARG A 55 22.36 -5.19 1.86
N GLY A 56 23.63 -4.76 1.98
CA GLY A 56 23.98 -3.50 2.65
C GLY A 56 23.71 -3.51 4.16
N SER A 57 23.63 -2.32 4.77
CA SER A 57 23.28 -2.17 6.19
C SER A 57 21.86 -1.62 6.34
N ALA A 58 21.03 -2.19 7.23
CA ALA A 58 19.72 -1.60 7.50
C ALA A 58 19.84 -0.15 7.98
N TYR A 59 18.90 0.72 7.56
CA TYR A 59 18.91 2.17 7.81
C TYR A 59 20.10 2.94 7.20
N SER A 60 20.67 2.47 6.09
CA SER A 60 21.52 3.28 5.19
C SER A 60 21.09 3.18 3.71
N PRO A 61 21.49 4.14 2.84
CA PRO A 61 21.03 4.20 1.44
C PRO A 61 21.39 3.00 0.56
N ASP A 62 22.33 2.15 0.98
CA ASP A 62 22.75 0.92 0.32
C ASP A 62 21.92 -0.32 0.70
N TYR A 63 21.02 -0.21 1.68
CA TYR A 63 20.17 -1.32 2.11
C TYR A 63 19.25 -1.80 1.00
N ARG A 64 19.25 -3.11 0.73
CA ARG A 64 18.36 -3.75 -0.25
C ARG A 64 17.86 -5.09 0.28
N VAL A 65 16.62 -5.44 -0.05
CA VAL A 65 16.07 -6.79 0.14
C VAL A 65 15.73 -7.36 -1.22
N PHE A 66 16.56 -8.30 -1.69
CA PHE A 66 16.33 -9.07 -2.90
C PHE A 66 15.47 -10.30 -2.62
N PHE A 67 14.99 -10.96 -3.67
CA PHE A 67 14.15 -12.15 -3.55
C PHE A 67 14.76 -13.33 -4.31
N LYS A 68 14.51 -14.52 -3.80
CA LYS A 68 14.88 -15.81 -4.40
C LYS A 68 13.69 -16.77 -4.39
N ASP A 69 13.61 -17.61 -5.41
CA ASP A 69 12.86 -18.86 -5.38
C ASP A 69 13.83 -20.06 -5.27
N GLU A 70 13.32 -21.28 -5.39
CA GLU A 70 14.11 -22.52 -5.39
C GLU A 70 15.20 -22.58 -6.49
N CYS A 71 15.06 -21.78 -7.56
CA CYS A 71 15.97 -21.75 -8.70
C CYS A 71 17.01 -20.61 -8.63
N GLY A 72 16.84 -19.63 -7.74
CA GLY A 72 17.76 -18.51 -7.57
C GLY A 72 17.07 -17.14 -7.54
N PRO A 73 17.79 -16.05 -7.84
CA PRO A 73 17.25 -14.70 -7.72
C PRO A 73 16.09 -14.42 -8.69
N ILE A 74 15.16 -13.58 -8.25
CA ILE A 74 13.93 -13.17 -8.94
C ILE A 74 13.62 -11.70 -8.65
N SER A 75 12.80 -11.07 -9.50
CA SER A 75 12.13 -9.79 -9.21
C SER A 75 10.86 -10.03 -8.37
N PRO A 76 10.66 -9.32 -7.24
CA PRO A 76 9.39 -9.38 -6.53
C PRO A 76 8.25 -8.76 -7.33
N LEU A 77 8.53 -7.80 -8.21
CA LEU A 77 7.53 -7.11 -9.01
C LEU A 77 7.03 -7.95 -10.20
N HIS A 78 7.87 -8.81 -10.75
CA HIS A 78 7.59 -9.47 -12.04
C HIS A 78 7.51 -10.99 -11.96
N ASP A 79 8.36 -11.63 -11.15
CA ASP A 79 8.53 -13.08 -11.18
C ASP A 79 7.69 -13.82 -10.13
N ILE A 80 7.28 -13.15 -9.05
CA ILE A 80 6.31 -13.67 -8.08
C ILE A 80 4.92 -13.63 -8.75
N PRO A 81 4.20 -14.76 -8.88
CA PRO A 81 2.87 -14.75 -9.50
C PRO A 81 1.87 -13.92 -8.69
N LEU A 82 1.06 -13.08 -9.34
CA LEU A 82 -0.06 -12.37 -8.70
C LEU A 82 -0.97 -13.36 -7.95
N TRP A 83 -1.34 -14.46 -8.59
CA TRP A 83 -2.29 -15.43 -8.06
C TRP A 83 -1.57 -16.60 -7.38
N ALA A 84 -1.75 -16.73 -6.07
CA ALA A 84 -1.38 -17.93 -5.33
C ALA A 84 -2.37 -19.08 -5.61
N ASP A 85 -3.66 -18.76 -5.66
CA ASP A 85 -4.73 -19.64 -6.13
C ASP A 85 -5.88 -18.79 -6.69
N ARG A 86 -5.98 -18.72 -8.02
CA ARG A 86 -7.06 -17.97 -8.72
C ARG A 86 -8.45 -18.53 -8.41
N SER A 87 -8.58 -19.83 -8.11
CA SER A 87 -9.87 -20.49 -7.83
C SER A 87 -10.36 -20.19 -6.41
N ALA A 88 -9.44 -20.16 -5.43
CA ALA A 88 -9.71 -19.72 -4.07
C ALA A 88 -9.68 -18.18 -3.89
N LYS A 89 -9.41 -17.43 -4.97
CA LYS A 89 -9.20 -15.97 -5.00
C LYS A 89 -8.07 -15.50 -4.05
N LEU A 90 -7.01 -16.28 -3.91
CA LEU A 90 -5.84 -15.91 -3.12
C LEU A 90 -4.78 -15.28 -4.02
N VAL A 91 -4.31 -14.09 -3.65
CA VAL A 91 -3.21 -13.37 -4.30
C VAL A 91 -1.98 -13.38 -3.41
N ASN A 92 -0.77 -13.41 -3.98
CA ASN A 92 0.44 -13.21 -3.20
C ASN A 92 0.58 -11.72 -2.86
N MET A 93 0.85 -11.41 -1.59
CA MET A 93 1.31 -10.09 -1.17
C MET A 93 2.83 -10.13 -0.97
N VAL A 94 3.54 -9.07 -1.38
CA VAL A 94 4.94 -8.83 -0.98
C VAL A 94 4.94 -7.77 0.13
N VAL A 95 5.41 -8.11 1.32
CA VAL A 95 5.44 -7.17 2.46
C VAL A 95 6.68 -6.29 2.41
N GLU A 96 6.49 -4.98 2.49
CA GLU A 96 7.55 -3.98 2.47
C GLU A 96 7.78 -3.37 3.86
N VAL A 97 6.68 -2.98 4.52
CA VAL A 97 6.69 -2.29 5.81
C VAL A 97 5.91 -3.10 6.85
N PRO A 98 6.59 -3.72 7.84
CA PRO A 98 5.96 -4.36 8.99
C PRO A 98 5.08 -3.40 9.79
N ARG A 99 3.98 -3.92 10.34
CA ARG A 99 3.12 -3.16 11.26
C ARG A 99 3.92 -2.58 12.44
N TRP A 100 3.59 -1.34 12.80
CA TRP A 100 4.23 -0.52 13.83
C TRP A 100 5.71 -0.20 13.56
N SER A 101 6.11 -0.14 12.28
CA SER A 101 7.39 0.42 11.87
C SER A 101 7.22 1.70 11.04
N ASN A 102 8.27 2.52 10.97
CA ASN A 102 8.23 3.87 10.38
C ASN A 102 9.01 4.02 9.08
N ALA A 103 9.98 3.15 8.78
CA ALA A 103 10.79 3.27 7.57
C ALA A 103 9.89 3.07 6.33
N LYS A 104 9.80 4.06 5.43
CA LYS A 104 9.08 3.85 4.15
C LYS A 104 9.95 2.99 3.26
N MET A 105 9.58 1.73 3.15
CA MET A 105 10.22 0.74 2.31
C MET A 105 9.33 0.50 1.09
N GLU A 106 9.92 0.30 -0.08
CA GLU A 106 9.22 0.14 -1.35
C GLU A 106 10.02 -0.77 -2.31
N ILE A 107 9.33 -1.54 -3.13
CA ILE A 107 9.86 -2.25 -4.30
C ILE A 107 10.47 -1.21 -5.25
N SER A 108 11.78 -1.31 -5.50
CA SER A 108 12.47 -0.33 -6.34
C SER A 108 12.14 -0.52 -7.82
N LEU A 109 11.26 0.30 -8.39
CA LEU A 109 10.94 0.27 -9.83
C LEU A 109 12.19 0.33 -10.72
N SER A 110 13.14 1.22 -10.44
CA SER A 110 14.29 1.52 -11.32
C SER A 110 15.53 0.63 -11.15
N GLU A 111 15.53 -0.32 -10.21
CA GLU A 111 16.70 -1.18 -9.95
C GLU A 111 16.47 -2.61 -10.45
N LYS A 112 17.52 -3.23 -10.99
CA LYS A 112 17.43 -4.61 -11.52
C LYS A 112 17.03 -5.59 -10.43
N LEU A 113 16.09 -6.49 -10.74
CA LEU A 113 15.42 -7.39 -9.79
C LEU A 113 14.57 -6.67 -8.72
N ASN A 114 14.26 -5.39 -8.92
CA ASN A 114 13.33 -4.58 -8.14
C ASN A 114 13.40 -4.82 -6.61
N PRO A 115 14.59 -4.82 -5.98
CA PRO A 115 14.73 -5.07 -4.55
C PRO A 115 13.94 -4.05 -3.73
N ILE A 116 13.44 -4.45 -2.57
CA ILE A 116 12.87 -3.48 -1.62
C ILE A 116 14.01 -2.61 -1.09
N LYS A 117 13.83 -1.29 -1.12
CA LYS A 117 14.75 -0.29 -0.56
C LYS A 117 13.99 0.73 0.28
N GLN A 118 14.72 1.58 1.02
CA GLN A 118 14.10 2.68 1.75
C GLN A 118 14.00 3.92 0.84
N ASP A 119 12.82 4.54 0.79
CA ASP A 119 12.57 5.81 0.10
C ASP A 119 13.52 6.91 0.61
N THR A 120 13.95 7.81 -0.28
CA THR A 120 14.82 8.94 0.07
C THR A 120 14.19 10.28 -0.30
N LYS A 121 14.05 11.15 0.70
CA LYS A 121 13.47 12.49 0.55
C LYS A 121 14.53 13.54 0.88
N LYS A 122 14.83 14.43 -0.07
CA LYS A 122 15.86 15.49 0.07
C LYS A 122 17.25 14.94 0.49
N GLY A 123 17.62 13.75 0.01
CA GLY A 123 18.90 13.09 0.31
C GLY A 123 18.97 12.38 1.66
N ALA A 124 17.89 12.35 2.44
CA ALA A 124 17.79 11.60 3.68
C ALA A 124 16.82 10.41 3.53
N LEU A 125 17.05 9.34 4.29
CA LEU A 125 16.13 8.21 4.38
C LEU A 125 14.77 8.66 4.96
N ARG A 126 13.68 8.23 4.31
CA ARG A 126 12.32 8.64 4.70
C ARG A 126 11.74 7.72 5.77
N PHE A 127 11.18 8.33 6.79
CA PHE A 127 10.41 7.67 7.83
C PHE A 127 9.04 8.37 7.93
N VAL A 128 7.96 7.60 7.96
CA VAL A 128 6.60 8.11 8.16
C VAL A 128 6.42 8.51 9.61
N SER A 129 5.85 9.69 9.84
CA SER A 129 5.63 10.25 11.18
C SER A 129 4.55 9.50 11.96
N ASN A 130 4.67 9.50 13.29
CA ASN A 130 3.61 9.05 14.18
C ASN A 130 2.55 10.15 14.28
N VAL A 131 1.37 9.92 13.71
CA VAL A 131 0.20 10.81 13.82
C VAL A 131 -0.71 10.23 14.89
N PHE A 132 -0.75 10.85 16.08
CA PHE A 132 -1.53 10.34 17.22
C PHE A 132 -2.99 10.04 16.84
N PRO A 133 -3.55 8.86 17.21
CA PRO A 133 -3.01 7.85 18.14
C PRO A 133 -2.09 6.79 17.50
N HIS A 134 -1.76 6.92 16.21
CA HIS A 134 -1.12 5.88 15.41
C HIS A 134 0.41 5.84 15.58
N HIS A 135 0.98 4.63 15.59
CA HIS A 135 2.42 4.38 15.62
C HIS A 135 2.85 3.72 14.30
N GLY A 136 3.63 4.44 13.50
CA GLY A 136 4.07 3.99 12.17
C GLY A 136 2.90 3.59 11.26
N TYR A 137 3.13 2.60 10.41
CA TYR A 137 2.08 1.92 9.66
C TYR A 137 1.25 1.04 10.61
N ILE A 138 -0.08 1.19 10.62
CA ILE A 138 -0.95 0.45 11.55
C ILE A 138 -1.41 -0.94 11.02
N TRP A 139 -0.84 -1.39 9.90
CA TRP A 139 -1.01 -2.71 9.28
C TRP A 139 0.34 -3.24 8.77
N ASN A 140 0.39 -4.49 8.32
CA ASN A 140 1.48 -4.88 7.41
C ASN A 140 1.16 -4.25 6.06
N TYR A 141 2.15 -3.61 5.43
CA TYR A 141 1.98 -2.86 4.19
C TYR A 141 2.95 -3.35 3.13
N GLY A 142 2.53 -3.30 1.88
CA GLY A 142 3.31 -3.65 0.70
C GLY A 142 2.40 -3.71 -0.53
N ALA A 143 2.79 -4.44 -1.55
CA ALA A 143 2.06 -4.43 -2.84
C ALA A 143 1.73 -5.84 -3.36
N LEU A 144 0.84 -5.91 -4.37
CA LEU A 144 0.65 -7.12 -5.16
C LEU A 144 1.67 -7.18 -6.32
N PRO A 145 2.38 -8.31 -6.51
CA PRO A 145 3.29 -8.47 -7.62
C PRO A 145 2.51 -8.61 -8.92
N GLN A 146 3.16 -8.32 -10.05
CA GLN A 146 2.57 -8.36 -11.39
C GLN A 146 1.35 -7.43 -11.55
N THR A 147 1.38 -6.27 -10.89
CA THR A 147 0.38 -5.20 -11.04
C THR A 147 1.09 -3.88 -11.34
N TRP A 148 0.38 -2.92 -11.95
CA TRP A 148 0.89 -1.59 -12.23
C TRP A 148 -0.24 -0.58 -12.44
N GLU A 149 -0.23 0.50 -11.66
CA GLU A 149 -1.13 1.65 -11.75
C GLU A 149 -0.66 2.58 -12.88
N ASN A 150 -1.10 2.29 -14.11
CA ASN A 150 -0.60 2.96 -15.33
C ASN A 150 -0.85 4.50 -15.33
N PRO A 151 0.21 5.35 -15.37
CA PRO A 151 0.09 6.83 -15.33
C PRO A 151 -0.42 7.46 -16.65
N HIS A 152 -0.65 6.63 -17.67
CA HIS A 152 -1.30 7.03 -18.92
C HIS A 152 -2.80 6.70 -18.95
N HIS A 153 -3.28 5.86 -18.03
CA HIS A 153 -4.70 5.58 -17.82
C HIS A 153 -5.32 6.65 -16.92
N ILE A 154 -6.61 6.97 -17.12
CA ILE A 154 -7.39 7.79 -16.18
C ILE A 154 -8.50 6.88 -15.63
N ASP A 155 -8.43 6.55 -14.34
CA ASP A 155 -9.40 5.65 -13.72
C ASP A 155 -10.78 6.33 -13.62
N PRO A 156 -11.86 5.66 -14.04
CA PRO A 156 -13.20 6.25 -14.06
C PRO A 156 -13.78 6.49 -12.66
N GLY A 157 -13.31 5.79 -11.62
CA GLY A 157 -13.78 5.95 -10.24
C GLY A 157 -13.22 7.20 -9.54
N THR A 158 -11.97 7.55 -9.84
CA THR A 158 -11.17 8.59 -9.19
C THR A 158 -11.00 9.84 -10.05
N GLN A 159 -11.15 9.72 -11.38
CA GLN A 159 -10.87 10.77 -12.36
C GLN A 159 -9.41 11.27 -12.33
N ALA A 160 -8.51 10.46 -11.79
CA ALA A 160 -7.08 10.69 -11.70
C ALA A 160 -6.31 9.64 -12.51
N LYS A 161 -4.99 9.78 -12.59
CA LYS A 161 -4.08 8.84 -13.28
C LYS A 161 -3.40 7.95 -12.26
N GLY A 162 -3.12 6.70 -12.60
CA GLY A 162 -2.32 5.81 -11.74
C GLY A 162 -0.98 6.43 -11.33
N ASP A 163 -0.53 6.14 -10.11
CA ASP A 163 0.69 6.65 -9.49
C ASP A 163 2.00 6.07 -10.04
N ASN A 164 1.92 5.17 -11.04
CA ASN A 164 3.01 4.44 -11.68
C ASN A 164 3.66 3.32 -10.82
N ASP A 165 3.14 3.03 -9.64
CA ASP A 165 3.61 1.97 -8.74
C ASP A 165 2.77 0.68 -8.88
N PRO A 166 3.11 -0.43 -8.19
CA PRO A 166 2.29 -1.64 -8.12
C PRO A 166 1.19 -1.46 -7.07
N ILE A 167 0.00 -2.06 -7.27
CA ILE A 167 -1.16 -1.78 -6.41
C ILE A 167 -0.92 -2.16 -4.94
N ASP A 168 -1.23 -1.21 -4.06
CA ASP A 168 -0.93 -1.27 -2.64
C ASP A 168 -1.89 -2.17 -1.85
N VAL A 169 -1.37 -2.76 -0.78
CA VAL A 169 -2.03 -3.74 0.08
C VAL A 169 -1.86 -3.40 1.55
N ILE A 170 -3.00 -3.31 2.22
CA ILE A 170 -3.16 -3.19 3.66
C ILE A 170 -3.56 -4.55 4.22
N GLU A 171 -2.64 -5.23 4.91
CA GLU A 171 -2.87 -6.56 5.47
C GLU A 171 -3.13 -6.48 6.99
N ILE A 172 -4.37 -6.81 7.36
CA ILE A 172 -4.96 -6.51 8.68
C ILE A 172 -4.88 -7.68 9.68
N GLY A 173 -4.22 -8.78 9.32
CA GLY A 173 -4.06 -9.97 10.14
C GLY A 173 -3.28 -9.74 11.43
N THR A 174 -3.47 -10.66 12.37
CA THR A 174 -2.92 -10.55 13.74
C THR A 174 -1.39 -10.63 13.78
N ARG A 175 -0.76 -11.30 12.81
CA ARG A 175 0.71 -11.40 12.68
C ARG A 175 1.32 -10.03 12.34
N VAL A 176 2.47 -9.71 12.94
CA VAL A 176 3.37 -8.68 12.39
C VAL A 176 4.31 -9.42 11.43
N ALA A 177 4.22 -9.12 10.14
CA ALA A 177 5.03 -9.78 9.11
C ALA A 177 6.46 -9.23 9.08
N ALA A 178 7.40 -10.01 8.55
CA ALA A 178 8.73 -9.50 8.23
C ALA A 178 8.71 -8.75 6.89
N ARG A 179 9.62 -7.79 6.72
CA ARG A 179 9.88 -7.19 5.40
C ARG A 179 10.48 -8.25 4.49
N GLY A 180 9.95 -8.35 3.28
CA GLY A 180 10.26 -9.40 2.32
C GLY A 180 9.52 -10.72 2.57
N ASP A 181 8.61 -10.79 3.55
CA ASP A 181 7.64 -11.89 3.59
C ASP A 181 6.79 -11.88 2.31
N VAL A 182 6.56 -13.07 1.74
CA VAL A 182 5.61 -13.28 0.64
C VAL A 182 4.61 -14.34 1.08
N TYR A 183 3.32 -14.04 1.02
CA TYR A 183 2.28 -14.99 1.43
C TYR A 183 0.94 -14.74 0.73
N PRO A 184 0.10 -15.78 0.60
CA PRO A 184 -1.26 -15.64 0.09
C PRO A 184 -2.12 -14.83 1.07
N VAL A 185 -2.77 -13.80 0.54
CA VAL A 185 -3.80 -13.01 1.22
C VAL A 185 -5.14 -13.16 0.49
N LYS A 186 -6.23 -12.98 1.23
CA LYS A 186 -7.57 -12.82 0.67
C LYS A 186 -7.95 -11.35 0.69
N ILE A 187 -8.44 -10.83 -0.43
CA ILE A 187 -8.93 -9.46 -0.56
C ILE A 187 -10.35 -9.35 0.00
N LEU A 188 -10.57 -8.33 0.81
CA LEU A 188 -11.83 -7.99 1.48
C LEU A 188 -12.47 -6.73 0.87
N GLY A 189 -11.67 -5.83 0.29
CA GLY A 189 -12.17 -4.58 -0.28
C GLY A 189 -11.03 -3.68 -0.78
N THR A 190 -11.34 -2.42 -1.08
CA THR A 190 -10.34 -1.41 -1.47
C THR A 190 -10.77 0.00 -1.11
N LEU A 191 -9.81 0.89 -0.85
CA LEU A 191 -10.00 2.34 -0.70
C LEU A 191 -9.38 3.06 -1.90
N ALA A 192 -10.07 4.09 -2.38
CA ALA A 192 -9.62 4.93 -3.49
C ALA A 192 -8.94 6.20 -2.95
N LEU A 193 -7.64 6.15 -2.64
CA LEU A 193 -6.89 7.34 -2.24
C LEU A 193 -6.63 8.20 -3.48
N ILE A 194 -6.65 9.52 -3.28
CA ILE A 194 -6.11 10.48 -4.24
C ILE A 194 -4.87 11.08 -3.59
N ASP A 195 -3.69 10.57 -3.93
CA ASP A 195 -2.42 11.04 -3.38
C ASP A 195 -1.79 12.07 -4.35
N GLU A 196 -1.67 13.32 -3.91
CA GLU A 196 -1.13 14.46 -4.67
C GLU A 196 -1.71 14.72 -6.08
N GLY A 197 -2.81 14.07 -6.45
CA GLY A 197 -3.49 14.19 -7.75
C GLY A 197 -3.51 12.89 -8.57
N GLU A 198 -2.92 11.82 -8.04
CA GLU A 198 -2.82 10.49 -8.66
C GLU A 198 -3.79 9.51 -7.97
N THR A 199 -4.26 8.54 -8.75
CA THR A 199 -5.02 7.37 -8.31
C THR A 199 -4.07 6.44 -7.58
N ASP A 200 -4.45 6.10 -6.36
CA ASP A 200 -3.65 5.26 -5.47
C ASP A 200 -4.62 4.29 -4.74
N TRP A 201 -4.74 3.06 -5.25
CA TRP A 201 -5.68 2.09 -4.69
C TRP A 201 -5.06 1.31 -3.52
N LYS A 202 -5.69 1.45 -2.35
CA LYS A 202 -5.29 0.71 -1.15
C LYS A 202 -6.19 -0.50 -0.90
N LEU A 203 -5.76 -1.68 -1.34
CA LEU A 203 -6.47 -2.94 -1.13
C LEU A 203 -6.53 -3.31 0.35
N LEU A 204 -7.69 -3.75 0.84
CA LEU A 204 -7.86 -4.31 2.18
C LEU A 204 -7.77 -5.83 2.09
N ALA A 205 -6.82 -6.43 2.80
CA ALA A 205 -6.51 -7.86 2.72
C ALA A 205 -6.25 -8.49 4.09
N ILE A 206 -6.30 -9.82 4.16
CA ILE A 206 -5.93 -10.61 5.35
C ILE A 206 -5.13 -11.85 4.95
N ASP A 207 -4.06 -12.17 5.69
CA ASP A 207 -3.30 -13.42 5.55
C ASP A 207 -4.25 -14.62 5.53
N ALA A 208 -4.18 -15.46 4.49
CA ALA A 208 -5.09 -16.60 4.33
C ALA A 208 -5.01 -17.62 5.48
N ARG A 209 -3.97 -17.54 6.32
CA ARG A 209 -3.73 -18.39 7.49
C ARG A 209 -4.17 -17.74 8.82
N ASP A 210 -4.64 -16.49 8.82
CA ASP A 210 -5.10 -15.83 10.04
C ASP A 210 -6.38 -16.50 10.60
N ALA A 211 -6.51 -16.55 11.92
CA ALA A 211 -7.64 -17.19 12.60
C ALA A 211 -9.01 -16.55 12.29
N ASN A 212 -9.03 -15.30 11.79
CA ASN A 212 -10.24 -14.62 11.32
C ASN A 212 -10.41 -14.68 9.80
N ALA A 213 -9.43 -15.15 9.02
CA ALA A 213 -9.51 -15.18 7.56
C ALA A 213 -10.73 -15.98 7.05
N ALA A 214 -11.08 -17.09 7.69
CA ALA A 214 -12.27 -17.88 7.34
C ALA A 214 -13.62 -17.13 7.59
N LYS A 215 -13.61 -16.13 8.49
CA LYS A 215 -14.80 -15.39 8.93
C LYS A 215 -15.01 -14.08 8.15
N MET A 216 -13.95 -13.54 7.57
CA MET A 216 -13.94 -12.27 6.85
C MET A 216 -13.87 -12.55 5.35
N ASN A 217 -14.89 -12.16 4.60
CA ASN A 217 -15.03 -12.44 3.17
C ASN A 217 -15.37 -11.19 2.35
N ASP A 218 -15.85 -10.12 2.99
CA ASP A 218 -16.09 -8.82 2.36
C ASP A 218 -15.78 -7.66 3.34
N VAL A 219 -15.80 -6.42 2.85
CA VAL A 219 -15.38 -5.22 3.57
C VAL A 219 -16.20 -4.95 4.83
N ALA A 220 -17.48 -5.36 4.85
CA ALA A 220 -18.36 -5.26 6.01
C ALA A 220 -17.90 -6.13 7.20
N ASP A 221 -17.16 -7.22 6.93
CA ASP A 221 -16.59 -8.05 7.99
C ASP A 221 -15.44 -7.33 8.72
N VAL A 222 -14.76 -6.39 8.06
CA VAL A 222 -13.68 -5.59 8.68
C VAL A 222 -14.23 -4.80 9.86
N GLU A 223 -15.33 -4.09 9.69
CA GLU A 223 -15.96 -3.33 10.78
C GLU A 223 -16.62 -4.26 11.83
N THR A 224 -17.04 -5.47 11.43
CA THR A 224 -17.64 -6.47 12.32
C THR A 224 -16.62 -7.08 13.28
N TYR A 225 -15.42 -7.42 12.80
CA TYR A 225 -14.38 -8.09 13.60
C TYR A 225 -13.33 -7.11 14.16
N TYR A 226 -13.09 -5.98 13.48
CA TYR A 226 -12.15 -4.93 13.87
C TYR A 226 -12.83 -3.54 13.83
N PRO A 227 -13.82 -3.29 14.70
CA PRO A 227 -14.59 -2.05 14.69
C PRO A 227 -13.71 -0.81 14.83
N GLY A 228 -13.94 0.19 13.98
CA GLY A 228 -13.17 1.41 13.88
C GLY A 228 -11.90 1.32 13.02
N LEU A 229 -11.48 0.12 12.56
CA LEU A 229 -10.26 -0.04 11.76
C LEU A 229 -10.35 0.70 10.43
N LEU A 230 -11.47 0.58 9.70
CA LEU A 230 -11.66 1.27 8.42
C LEU A 230 -11.58 2.80 8.59
N LYS A 231 -12.18 3.33 9.67
CA LYS A 231 -12.09 4.75 10.01
C LYS A 231 -10.64 5.18 10.29
N ALA A 232 -9.91 4.38 11.07
CA ALA A 232 -8.49 4.63 11.34
C ALA A 232 -7.65 4.59 10.05
N THR A 233 -7.96 3.71 9.10
CA THR A 233 -7.32 3.66 7.77
C THR A 233 -7.53 4.93 6.97
N VAL A 234 -8.78 5.39 6.84
CA VAL A 234 -9.10 6.63 6.12
C VAL A 234 -8.42 7.84 6.79
N GLU A 235 -8.40 7.89 8.13
CA GLU A 235 -7.72 8.95 8.89
C GLU A 235 -6.19 8.92 8.70
N TRP A 236 -5.57 7.74 8.73
CA TRP A 236 -4.12 7.59 8.58
C TRP A 236 -3.66 8.11 7.22
N PHE A 237 -4.22 7.63 6.11
CA PHE A 237 -3.83 8.09 4.77
C PHE A 237 -4.23 9.55 4.50
N ARG A 238 -5.30 10.06 5.14
CA ARG A 238 -5.65 11.49 5.07
C ARG A 238 -4.57 12.38 5.71
N LEU A 239 -3.90 11.91 6.76
CA LEU A 239 -3.04 12.74 7.62
C LEU A 239 -1.54 12.44 7.56
N TYR A 240 -1.09 11.28 7.05
CA TYR A 240 0.31 10.83 7.19
C TYR A 240 1.37 11.78 6.60
N LYS A 241 1.01 12.55 5.56
CA LYS A 241 1.88 13.58 4.94
C LYS A 241 1.73 14.99 5.57
N VAL A 242 0.79 15.22 6.50
CA VAL A 242 0.61 16.54 7.14
C VAL A 242 1.85 16.97 7.97
N PRO A 243 2.50 16.10 8.77
CA PRO A 243 3.77 16.44 9.44
C PRO A 243 4.91 16.80 8.47
N ASP A 244 4.84 16.29 7.24
CA ASP A 244 5.75 16.58 6.13
C ASP A 244 5.50 17.95 5.46
N GLY A 245 4.51 18.71 5.94
CA GLY A 245 4.09 20.02 5.41
C GLY A 245 3.22 19.94 4.14
N LYS A 246 2.66 18.77 3.83
CA LYS A 246 1.72 18.58 2.71
C LYS A 246 0.28 18.83 3.15
N PRO A 247 -0.66 19.10 2.21
CA PRO A 247 -2.09 19.09 2.50
C PRO A 247 -2.57 17.70 2.94
N VAL A 248 -3.81 17.63 3.43
CA VAL A 248 -4.50 16.36 3.66
C VAL A 248 -4.82 15.67 2.33
N ASN A 249 -4.68 14.36 2.27
CA ASN A 249 -5.07 13.60 1.08
C ASN A 249 -6.59 13.46 0.99
N GLN A 250 -7.07 13.29 -0.24
CA GLN A 250 -8.48 13.11 -0.56
C GLN A 250 -8.77 11.65 -0.92
N PHE A 251 -10.04 11.30 -1.02
CA PHE A 251 -10.48 9.98 -1.45
C PHE A 251 -11.61 10.15 -2.46
N ALA A 252 -11.68 9.26 -3.44
CA ALA A 252 -12.92 9.09 -4.19
C ALA A 252 -13.99 8.40 -3.32
N PHE A 253 -15.25 8.44 -3.76
CA PHE A 253 -16.39 7.84 -3.07
C PHE A 253 -16.53 8.27 -1.58
N ASP A 254 -16.16 9.52 -1.27
CA ASP A 254 -16.16 10.10 0.09
C ASP A 254 -15.32 9.31 1.14
N GLY A 255 -14.40 8.45 0.68
CA GLY A 255 -13.63 7.54 1.55
C GLY A 255 -14.35 6.25 1.93
N GLU A 256 -15.46 5.91 1.26
CA GLU A 256 -16.12 4.61 1.39
C GLU A 256 -15.24 3.50 0.80
N ALA A 257 -14.93 2.49 1.61
CA ALA A 257 -14.24 1.29 1.15
C ALA A 257 -15.18 0.43 0.28
N LYS A 258 -14.76 0.14 -0.95
CA LYS A 258 -15.50 -0.73 -1.88
C LYS A 258 -15.30 -2.20 -1.53
N ASN A 259 -16.28 -3.00 -1.91
CA ASN A 259 -16.37 -4.43 -1.57
C ASN A 259 -15.31 -5.29 -2.29
N ALA A 260 -15.17 -6.54 -1.86
CA ALA A 260 -14.20 -7.48 -2.41
C ALA A 260 -14.37 -7.68 -3.93
N GLU A 261 -15.61 -7.74 -4.43
CA GLU A 261 -15.88 -7.90 -5.86
C GLU A 261 -15.36 -6.72 -6.69
N PHE A 262 -15.52 -5.49 -6.20
CA PHE A 262 -14.96 -4.30 -6.83
C PHE A 262 -13.42 -4.35 -6.81
N ALA A 263 -12.83 -4.69 -5.66
CA ALA A 263 -11.38 -4.77 -5.50
C ALA A 263 -10.73 -5.79 -6.46
N TYR A 264 -11.35 -6.97 -6.67
CA TYR A 264 -10.85 -7.93 -7.66
C TYR A 264 -10.92 -7.42 -9.12
N LYS A 265 -11.86 -6.53 -9.46
CA LYS A 265 -11.92 -5.92 -10.81
C LYS A 265 -10.77 -4.94 -11.02
N VAL A 266 -10.47 -4.11 -10.00
CA VAL A 266 -9.29 -3.23 -10.03
C VAL A 266 -8.01 -4.06 -10.18
N ILE A 267 -7.85 -5.13 -9.39
CA ILE A 267 -6.69 -6.05 -9.47
C ILE A 267 -6.53 -6.66 -10.87
N ASP A 268 -7.62 -7.12 -11.50
CA ASP A 268 -7.56 -7.66 -12.85
C ASP A 268 -7.15 -6.57 -13.88
N GLU A 269 -7.62 -5.34 -13.74
CA GLU A 269 -7.26 -4.22 -14.62
C GLU A 269 -5.78 -3.81 -14.50
N VAL A 270 -5.27 -3.57 -13.29
CA VAL A 270 -3.85 -3.22 -13.09
C VAL A 270 -2.90 -4.37 -13.43
N HIS A 271 -3.39 -5.62 -13.42
CA HIS A 271 -2.66 -6.79 -13.91
C HIS A 271 -2.58 -6.82 -15.45
N GLU A 272 -3.63 -6.43 -16.18
CA GLU A 272 -3.56 -6.26 -17.63
C GLU A 272 -2.63 -5.10 -18.03
N PHE A 273 -2.61 -4.00 -17.27
CA PHE A 273 -1.63 -2.93 -17.46
C PHE A 273 -0.19 -3.43 -17.25
N TRP A 274 0.08 -4.19 -16.19
CA TRP A 274 1.39 -4.83 -15.98
C TRP A 274 1.77 -5.79 -17.11
N LYS A 275 0.83 -6.55 -17.69
CA LYS A 275 1.11 -7.40 -18.86
C LYS A 275 1.60 -6.56 -20.04
N GLY A 276 0.96 -5.42 -20.31
CA GLY A 276 1.37 -4.47 -21.35
C GLY A 276 2.75 -3.85 -21.08
N LEU A 277 3.07 -3.55 -19.82
CA LEU A 277 4.38 -3.09 -19.39
C LEU A 277 5.47 -4.15 -19.61
N VAL A 278 5.27 -5.37 -19.11
CA VAL A 278 6.32 -6.40 -19.06
C VAL A 278 6.59 -7.05 -20.43
N ASN A 279 5.60 -7.04 -21.34
CA ASN A 279 5.76 -7.50 -22.72
C ASN A 279 6.24 -6.40 -23.70
N GLY A 280 6.32 -5.14 -23.24
CA GLY A 280 6.78 -3.99 -24.04
C GLY A 280 5.73 -3.37 -24.97
N ALA A 281 4.45 -3.69 -24.82
CA ALA A 281 3.35 -3.02 -25.53
C ALA A 281 3.04 -1.62 -24.95
N THR A 282 3.47 -1.32 -23.72
CA THR A 282 3.45 0.02 -23.11
C THR A 282 4.88 0.40 -22.74
N GLU A 283 5.24 1.69 -22.89
CA GLU A 283 6.58 2.18 -22.57
C GLU A 283 6.84 2.07 -21.07
N ALA A 284 7.95 1.41 -20.70
CA ALA A 284 8.30 1.18 -19.31
C ALA A 284 8.93 2.39 -18.61
N ASN A 285 9.28 3.45 -19.34
CA ASN A 285 9.97 4.65 -18.83
C ASN A 285 11.16 4.26 -17.92
N ASP A 286 11.14 4.65 -16.65
CA ASP A 286 12.20 4.37 -15.67
C ASP A 286 12.04 3.02 -14.93
N ILE A 287 11.04 2.20 -15.28
CA ILE A 287 10.79 0.89 -14.64
C ILE A 287 11.70 -0.18 -15.25
N SER A 288 12.52 -0.81 -14.39
CA SER A 288 13.34 -1.97 -14.73
C SER A 288 12.49 -3.21 -14.85
N THR A 289 12.04 -3.54 -16.07
CA THR A 289 11.23 -4.73 -16.38
C THR A 289 12.02 -6.04 -16.46
N LEU A 290 13.24 -6.09 -15.89
CA LEU A 290 14.10 -7.28 -15.89
C LEU A 290 13.52 -8.38 -15.00
N ASN A 291 13.29 -9.54 -15.59
CA ASN A 291 12.68 -10.71 -14.94
C ASN A 291 13.31 -12.01 -15.48
N VAL A 292 12.96 -13.15 -14.88
CA VAL A 292 13.55 -14.46 -15.20
C VAL A 292 12.53 -15.58 -15.44
N THR A 293 11.27 -15.40 -15.07
CA THR A 293 10.18 -16.38 -15.24
C THR A 293 9.17 -15.97 -16.32
N VAL A 294 8.83 -14.69 -16.44
CA VAL A 294 7.68 -14.20 -17.23
C VAL A 294 7.79 -14.57 -18.71
N GLU A 295 6.88 -15.43 -19.17
CA GLU A 295 6.81 -15.80 -20.59
C GLU A 295 6.38 -14.61 -21.45
N ASN A 296 7.00 -14.48 -22.63
CA ASN A 296 6.79 -13.37 -23.57
C ASN A 296 7.18 -11.96 -23.05
N SER A 297 7.91 -11.86 -21.94
CA SER A 297 8.50 -10.57 -21.57
C SER A 297 9.64 -10.16 -22.51
N ALA A 298 9.66 -8.89 -22.91
CA ALA A 298 10.72 -8.29 -23.72
C ALA A 298 12.08 -8.27 -23.00
N ASN A 299 12.09 -8.28 -21.66
CA ASN A 299 13.29 -8.17 -20.82
C ASN A 299 13.51 -9.40 -19.91
N LYS A 300 13.01 -10.57 -20.34
CA LYS A 300 13.35 -11.85 -19.70
C LYS A 300 14.84 -12.15 -19.89
N VAL A 301 15.56 -12.46 -18.81
CA VAL A 301 16.97 -12.81 -18.83
C VAL A 301 17.25 -14.19 -18.22
N GLU A 302 18.41 -14.75 -18.56
CA GLU A 302 18.92 -15.96 -17.91
C GLU A 302 19.22 -15.73 -16.43
N ARG A 303 19.01 -16.75 -15.59
CA ARG A 303 19.25 -16.69 -14.13
C ARG A 303 20.67 -16.28 -13.75
N ALA A 304 21.67 -16.53 -14.62
CA ALA A 304 23.03 -16.06 -14.43
C ALA A 304 23.16 -14.53 -14.42
N VAL A 305 22.34 -13.81 -15.20
CA VAL A 305 22.31 -12.34 -15.23
C VAL A 305 21.69 -11.80 -13.94
N ALA A 306 20.62 -12.42 -13.45
CA ALA A 306 20.02 -12.11 -12.16
C ALA A 306 20.99 -12.38 -10.99
N ALA A 307 21.68 -13.52 -11.02
CA ALA A 307 22.73 -13.83 -10.04
C ALA A 307 23.86 -12.80 -10.02
N ALA A 308 24.31 -12.32 -11.20
CA ALA A 308 25.30 -11.25 -11.28
C ALA A 308 24.78 -9.91 -10.74
N ALA A 309 23.51 -9.56 -10.98
CA ALA A 309 22.90 -8.35 -10.44
C ALA A 309 22.83 -8.37 -8.91
N LEU A 310 22.38 -9.48 -8.30
CA LEU A 310 22.35 -9.65 -6.86
C LEU A 310 23.75 -9.70 -6.23
N ALA A 311 24.72 -10.33 -6.91
CA ALA A 311 26.10 -10.41 -6.45
C ALA A 311 26.86 -9.07 -6.50
N ALA A 312 26.37 -8.10 -7.28
CA ALA A 312 26.92 -6.74 -7.32
C ALA A 312 26.48 -5.86 -6.13
N ALA A 313 25.44 -6.26 -5.39
CA ALA A 313 24.97 -5.54 -4.22
C ALA A 313 25.92 -5.73 -3.01
N PRO A 314 26.09 -4.71 -2.13
CA PRO A 314 26.95 -4.83 -0.96
C PRO A 314 26.54 -6.00 -0.04
N LEU A 315 27.52 -6.72 0.50
CA LEU A 315 27.25 -7.81 1.44
C LEU A 315 26.47 -7.30 2.68
N PRO A 316 25.70 -8.17 3.36
CA PRO A 316 25.00 -7.80 4.59
C PRO A 316 25.96 -7.23 5.62
N ALA A 317 25.59 -6.10 6.22
CA ALA A 317 26.39 -5.38 7.20
C ALA A 317 25.53 -4.91 8.39
N VAL A 318 26.20 -4.47 9.46
CA VAL A 318 25.53 -4.11 10.73
C VAL A 318 24.64 -2.89 10.53
N ALA A 319 23.38 -3.01 10.95
CA ALA A 319 22.39 -1.93 10.89
C ALA A 319 22.92 -0.62 11.48
N GLN A 320 22.67 0.49 10.78
CA GLN A 320 22.98 1.83 11.25
C GLN A 320 21.95 2.30 12.29
N PRO A 321 22.30 3.26 13.18
CA PRO A 321 21.34 3.84 14.10
C PRO A 321 20.19 4.54 13.36
N ILE A 322 18.95 4.25 13.76
CA ILE A 322 17.77 5.01 13.31
C ILE A 322 17.94 6.48 13.73
N PRO A 323 17.76 7.48 12.83
CA PRO A 323 17.84 8.89 13.18
C PRO A 323 16.91 9.24 14.35
N ALA A 324 17.34 10.10 15.26
CA ALA A 324 16.56 10.48 16.46
C ALA A 324 15.18 11.08 16.11
N THR A 325 15.03 11.71 14.96
CA THR A 325 13.76 12.24 14.42
C THR A 325 12.77 11.16 13.98
N ALA A 326 13.23 9.91 13.84
CA ALA A 326 12.44 8.74 13.46
C ALA A 326 12.31 7.71 14.60
N GLN A 327 12.86 8.00 15.79
CA GLN A 327 12.63 7.19 16.98
C GLN A 327 11.28 7.58 17.62
N PRO A 328 10.53 6.62 18.19
CA PRO A 328 9.36 6.94 19.01
C PRO A 328 9.77 7.83 20.19
N ILE A 329 9.00 8.89 20.44
CA ILE A 329 9.17 9.69 21.67
C ILE A 329 8.92 8.76 22.87
N PRO A 330 9.84 8.65 23.84
CA PRO A 330 9.64 7.78 25.00
C PRO A 330 8.34 8.13 25.74
N ALA A 331 7.56 7.11 26.09
CA ALA A 331 6.31 7.27 26.84
C ALA A 331 6.53 7.70 28.31
N THR A 332 7.77 7.67 28.78
CA THR A 332 8.19 8.28 30.05
C THR A 332 8.39 9.78 29.83
N GLY A 333 7.66 10.60 30.58
CA GLY A 333 7.73 12.07 30.52
C GLY A 333 9.03 12.64 31.09
N GLU A 334 10.18 12.30 30.48
CA GLU A 334 11.44 13.00 30.71
C GLU A 334 11.31 14.42 30.14
N SER A 335 11.46 15.40 31.02
CA SER A 335 11.44 16.81 30.65
C SER A 335 12.58 17.11 29.69
N LEU A 336 12.25 17.44 28.44
CA LEU A 336 13.20 18.04 27.51
C LEU A 336 13.77 19.31 28.16
N SER A 337 15.06 19.29 28.48
CA SER A 337 15.78 20.46 28.98
C SER A 337 15.96 21.46 27.84
N SER A 338 14.94 22.29 27.61
CA SER A 338 14.99 23.35 26.60
C SER A 338 16.08 24.35 26.96
N SER A 339 17.18 24.35 26.20
CA SER A 339 18.22 25.39 26.27
C SER A 339 17.75 26.68 25.60
N SER A 340 16.67 27.27 26.13
CA SER A 340 16.17 28.59 25.79
C SER A 340 16.12 29.41 27.06
N ALA A 341 16.97 30.45 27.13
CA ALA A 341 17.08 31.30 28.30
C ALA A 341 15.82 32.18 28.48
N ALA A 342 14.84 31.64 29.21
CA ALA A 342 13.73 32.39 29.81
C ALA A 342 13.76 32.13 31.32
N GLN A 343 13.90 33.19 32.12
CA GLN A 343 13.95 33.05 33.57
C GLN A 343 12.57 32.64 34.12
N PRO A 344 12.49 31.70 35.07
CA PRO A 344 11.23 31.27 35.65
C PRO A 344 10.68 32.33 36.62
N ILE A 345 9.41 32.70 36.43
CA ILE A 345 8.64 33.45 37.43
C ILE A 345 8.18 32.44 38.51
N PRO A 346 8.54 32.61 39.80
CA PRO A 346 8.09 31.68 40.83
C PRO A 346 6.63 31.93 41.21
N ALA A 347 5.83 30.86 41.27
CA ALA A 347 4.48 30.89 41.80
C ALA A 347 4.44 30.25 43.20
N THR A 348 4.59 31.07 44.24
CA THR A 348 4.23 30.72 45.63
C THR A 348 3.59 31.93 46.29
N GLY A 349 2.35 31.79 46.74
CA GLY A 349 1.65 32.84 47.46
C GLY A 349 2.00 32.81 48.95
N GLU A 350 2.53 33.92 49.46
CA GLU A 350 2.31 34.34 50.85
C GLU A 350 1.86 35.80 50.87
N SER A 351 0.97 36.13 51.82
CA SER A 351 0.22 37.38 51.84
C SER A 351 0.96 38.52 52.52
N LEU A 352 0.93 39.72 51.93
CA LEU A 352 1.10 40.97 52.68
C LEU A 352 -0.06 41.93 52.41
N SER A 353 -0.63 42.41 53.51
CA SER A 353 -1.82 43.26 53.58
C SER A 353 -1.48 44.75 53.58
N SER A 354 -2.34 45.58 52.97
CA SER A 354 -2.80 46.85 53.57
C SER A 354 -3.86 47.56 52.72
N SER A 355 -4.93 48.05 53.38
CA SER A 355 -5.77 49.25 53.08
C SER A 355 -6.19 49.56 51.62
N SER A 356 -7.45 49.84 51.30
CA SER A 356 -8.55 50.34 52.15
C SER A 356 -9.96 50.21 51.51
N SER A 357 -10.98 50.09 52.39
CA SER A 357 -12.38 50.57 52.22
C SER A 357 -13.23 50.12 51.01
N ALA A 358 -14.16 49.19 51.29
CA ALA A 358 -15.64 49.27 51.13
C ALA A 358 -16.28 49.93 49.87
N GLN A 359 -17.41 49.48 49.32
CA GLN A 359 -18.26 48.27 49.49
C GLN A 359 -19.15 48.15 48.21
N PRO A 360 -19.77 46.99 47.90
CA PRO A 360 -20.43 46.76 46.61
C PRO A 360 -21.95 47.02 46.61
N ILE A 361 -22.53 47.38 45.46
CA ILE A 361 -23.98 47.36 45.17
C ILE A 361 -24.17 46.75 43.75
N PRO A 362 -25.22 45.94 43.49
CA PRO A 362 -25.13 44.80 42.58
C PRO A 362 -25.87 44.97 41.23
N ALA A 363 -25.82 43.91 40.43
CA ALA A 363 -26.54 43.79 39.17
C ALA A 363 -28.07 43.79 39.34
N THR A 364 -28.74 44.53 38.46
CA THR A 364 -30.10 44.28 37.98
C THR A 364 -30.10 44.47 36.47
N GLY A 365 -30.64 43.51 35.73
CA GLY A 365 -30.71 43.61 34.27
C GLY A 365 -31.93 44.39 33.82
N GLU A 366 -31.89 44.87 32.57
CA GLU A 366 -33.09 45.07 31.77
C GLU A 366 -32.71 44.99 30.28
N SER A 367 -33.58 44.34 29.50
CA SER A 367 -33.56 44.44 28.04
C SER A 367 -34.20 45.75 27.62
N LEU A 368 -33.64 46.48 26.65
CA LEU A 368 -34.44 47.31 25.74
C LEU A 368 -33.68 47.63 24.45
N SER A 369 -34.40 48.18 23.49
CA SER A 369 -34.11 48.10 22.06
C SER A 369 -33.69 49.42 21.40
N SER A 370 -33.17 49.29 20.18
CA SER A 370 -33.41 50.17 19.02
C SER A 370 -32.62 51.47 18.82
N SER A 371 -32.56 51.82 17.52
CA SER A 371 -32.40 53.15 16.90
C SER A 371 -31.02 53.85 16.86
N SER A 372 -30.37 53.67 15.71
CA SER A 372 -29.99 54.72 14.73
C SER A 372 -29.03 55.89 15.06
N ALA A 373 -28.27 56.23 14.01
CA ALA A 373 -27.73 57.56 13.64
C ALA A 373 -26.26 57.90 13.96
N GLN A 374 -25.46 57.96 12.88
CA GLN A 374 -24.35 58.91 12.65
C GLN A 374 -24.90 60.36 12.49
N PRO A 375 -24.11 61.48 12.44
CA PRO A 375 -22.74 61.58 11.88
C PRO A 375 -21.70 62.61 12.43
N ILE A 376 -20.44 62.33 12.08
CA ILE A 376 -19.33 63.22 11.59
C ILE A 376 -19.00 64.57 12.29
N THR A 377 -17.70 64.74 12.60
CA THR A 377 -16.78 65.93 12.43
C THR A 377 -15.79 66.00 13.63
N ALA A 378 -14.57 66.51 13.54
CA ALA A 378 -13.58 66.73 12.46
C ALA A 378 -12.21 67.03 13.13
N THR A 379 -11.15 67.25 12.33
CA THR A 379 -9.76 67.60 12.72
C THR A 379 -8.95 66.52 13.47
N GLY A 380 -7.67 66.29 13.21
CA GLY A 380 -6.82 66.75 12.10
C GLY A 380 -5.40 67.09 12.54
N GLU A 381 -4.40 66.36 12.06
CA GLU A 381 -3.06 66.90 11.73
C GLU A 381 -2.25 65.89 10.89
N SER A 382 -1.34 66.40 10.07
CA SER A 382 -0.56 65.68 9.07
C SER A 382 0.93 65.83 9.31
N LEU A 383 1.74 64.90 8.78
CA LEU A 383 3.18 64.95 8.40
C LEU A 383 3.64 63.47 8.29
N SER A 384 4.51 63.03 7.38
CA SER A 384 5.12 63.66 6.19
C SER A 384 5.50 62.56 5.17
N SER A 385 5.73 62.95 3.92
CA SER A 385 5.96 62.04 2.79
C SER A 385 7.40 61.58 2.60
N SER A 386 7.58 60.39 2.00
CA SER A 386 8.58 60.17 0.95
C SER A 386 8.09 59.09 -0.03
N SER A 387 8.60 59.10 -1.26
CA SER A 387 7.90 58.58 -2.45
C SER A 387 8.72 57.60 -3.27
N SER A 388 8.05 56.72 -4.02
CA SER A 388 8.50 56.29 -5.36
C SER A 388 7.37 55.63 -6.17
N SER A 389 7.21 56.11 -7.41
CA SER A 389 6.79 55.44 -8.67
C SER A 389 5.94 54.15 -8.65
N SER A 390 4.97 53.93 -9.56
CA SER A 390 4.39 54.76 -10.65
C SER A 390 3.19 54.02 -11.28
N ALA A 391 2.12 54.73 -11.62
CA ALA A 391 1.01 54.24 -12.47
C ALA A 391 1.18 54.78 -13.93
N GLN A 392 0.46 54.43 -15.00
CA GLN A 392 -0.97 54.17 -15.25
C GLN A 392 -1.12 53.41 -16.63
N PRO A 393 -2.25 53.48 -17.39
CA PRO A 393 -3.57 52.85 -17.19
C PRO A 393 -4.07 52.05 -18.42
N ILE A 394 -5.27 51.47 -18.34
CA ILE A 394 -6.14 51.26 -19.52
C ILE A 394 -7.52 51.90 -19.24
N GLN A 395 -8.09 52.55 -20.26
CA GLN A 395 -9.33 53.33 -20.19
C GLN A 395 -10.60 52.47 -20.32
N ALA A 396 -11.73 53.03 -19.89
CA ALA A 396 -13.06 52.45 -20.05
C ALA A 396 -13.92 53.26 -21.04
N THR A 397 -14.64 52.54 -21.90
CA THR A 397 -15.90 52.89 -22.57
C THR A 397 -16.60 51.57 -22.92
N GLY A 398 -17.92 51.36 -22.86
CA GLY A 398 -19.00 52.16 -22.26
C GLY A 398 -20.35 51.55 -22.65
N GLU A 399 -21.28 51.45 -21.69
CA GLU A 399 -22.76 51.36 -21.89
C GLU A 399 -23.35 50.13 -22.63
N THR A 400 -24.58 49.64 -22.37
CA THR A 400 -25.56 49.87 -21.28
C THR A 400 -26.43 48.61 -21.03
N LEU A 401 -27.20 48.65 -19.94
CA LEU A 401 -28.07 47.58 -19.42
C LEU A 401 -29.32 47.30 -20.28
N SER A 402 -29.86 46.08 -20.19
CA SER A 402 -31.22 45.91 -19.65
C SER A 402 -31.47 44.48 -19.16
N SER A 403 -32.07 44.37 -17.98
CA SER A 403 -32.47 43.13 -17.33
C SER A 403 -33.99 43.03 -17.29
N SER A 404 -34.54 41.81 -17.28
CA SER A 404 -35.78 41.56 -16.55
C SER A 404 -35.81 40.13 -16.01
N SER A 405 -35.93 40.03 -14.70
CA SER A 405 -36.11 38.80 -13.94
C SER A 405 -37.59 38.55 -13.68
N SER A 406 -38.02 37.29 -13.65
CA SER A 406 -38.92 36.81 -12.59
C SER A 406 -39.01 35.29 -12.61
N ALA A 407 -38.96 34.69 -11.42
CA ALA A 407 -39.13 33.25 -11.21
C ALA A 407 -40.47 32.98 -10.52
N GLN A 408 -41.04 31.79 -10.71
CA GLN A 408 -41.93 31.17 -9.73
C GLN A 408 -41.74 29.63 -9.69
N PRO A 409 -41.90 28.99 -8.52
CA PRO A 409 -41.76 27.53 -8.33
C PRO A 409 -43.10 26.78 -8.45
N ILE A 410 -43.06 25.46 -8.62
CA ILE A 410 -44.25 24.57 -8.62
C ILE A 410 -43.99 23.35 -7.70
N PRO A 411 -44.97 22.87 -6.90
CA PRO A 411 -44.73 21.99 -5.76
C PRO A 411 -45.04 20.51 -5.98
N ALA A 412 -44.77 19.69 -4.96
CA ALA A 412 -45.04 18.26 -4.94
C ALA A 412 -46.53 17.90 -4.72
N THR A 413 -47.00 16.89 -5.44
CA THR A 413 -48.08 15.95 -5.07
C THR A 413 -47.75 14.60 -5.72
N GLY A 414 -48.21 13.49 -5.14
CA GLY A 414 -47.95 12.15 -5.67
C GLY A 414 -49.23 11.37 -5.92
N GLU A 415 -49.19 10.44 -6.87
CA GLU A 415 -50.05 9.25 -6.91
C GLU A 415 -49.40 8.14 -7.76
N SER A 416 -50.00 6.96 -7.78
CA SER A 416 -49.34 5.65 -8.02
C SER A 416 -49.43 5.08 -9.44
N LEU A 417 -48.36 4.36 -9.86
CA LEU A 417 -48.28 3.08 -10.64
C LEU A 417 -49.21 2.83 -11.87
N PRO A 418 -48.77 2.10 -12.95
CA PRO A 418 -48.07 0.81 -12.81
C PRO A 418 -47.07 0.32 -13.90
N SER A 419 -46.14 -0.54 -13.45
CA SER A 419 -45.69 -1.83 -14.05
C SER A 419 -45.06 -1.97 -15.46
N TYR A 420 -44.04 -2.84 -15.49
CA TYR A 420 -43.46 -3.60 -16.63
C TYR A 420 -42.79 -2.84 -17.79
N ASN A 421 -41.48 -3.06 -17.93
CA ASN A 421 -41.03 -3.95 -19.00
C ASN A 421 -39.64 -4.57 -18.78
N THR A 422 -39.54 -5.87 -19.10
CA THR A 422 -38.32 -6.69 -19.06
C THR A 422 -37.43 -6.37 -20.26
N ILE A 423 -36.14 -6.13 -20.04
CA ILE A 423 -35.15 -6.12 -21.14
C ILE A 423 -34.49 -7.51 -21.23
N GLN A 424 -34.74 -8.19 -22.35
CA GLN A 424 -34.14 -9.48 -22.69
C GLN A 424 -32.73 -9.28 -23.25
N TYR A 425 -31.75 -10.02 -22.72
CA TYR A 425 -30.43 -10.15 -23.32
C TYR A 425 -30.51 -11.02 -24.58
N LYS A 426 -30.05 -10.49 -25.71
CA LYS A 426 -30.07 -11.18 -27.00
C LYS A 426 -28.79 -11.98 -27.22
N THR A 427 -28.82 -13.28 -26.93
CA THR A 427 -27.76 -14.22 -27.30
C THR A 427 -27.67 -14.35 -28.82
N LEU A 428 -26.45 -14.26 -29.37
CA LEU A 428 -26.15 -14.56 -30.78
C LEU A 428 -25.32 -15.84 -30.86
N TYR A 429 -25.74 -16.78 -31.71
CA TYR A 429 -25.00 -17.99 -32.05
C TYR A 429 -25.20 -18.32 -33.55
N LEU A 430 -24.08 -18.54 -34.25
CA LEU A 430 -23.87 -19.32 -35.49
C LEU A 430 -24.69 -19.05 -36.77
N HIS A 431 -23.97 -18.67 -37.85
CA HIS A 431 -23.61 -19.55 -38.99
C HIS A 431 -22.24 -19.02 -39.52
N GLN A 432 -21.22 -19.80 -39.88
CA GLN A 432 -21.10 -20.94 -40.81
C GLN A 432 -21.40 -20.59 -42.29
N GLU A 433 -20.35 -20.13 -42.99
CA GLU A 433 -19.85 -20.72 -44.25
C GLU A 433 -18.32 -20.84 -44.14
#